data_AF-A0A3M2GVQ9-F1
#
_entry.id   AF-A0A3M2GVQ9-F1
#
_cell.length_a   1.000
_cell.length_b   1.000
_cell.length_c   1.000
_cell.angle_alpha   90.00
_cell.angle_beta   90.00
_cell.angle_gamma   90.00
#
_symmetry.space_group_name_H-M   'P 1'
#
loop_
_entity.id
_entity.type
_entity.pdbx_description
1 polymer ?
#
loop_
_entity_poly.entity_id
_entity_poly.type
_entity_poly.pdbx_seq_one_letter_code
_entity_poly.pdbx_strand_id
1 'polypeptide(L)'
;GGVEGDDFNFAGGEYRFNANNTLLGVWHARLEDVYQQSYLQLTHSQPVGDWVLGANLGYFDGKDEGAAKAGKLDNKVYQGAFTAKTGNNSFMLAYQHLDGDSKFLRIDGTSGGTLVNDGFTNSYDAPEERSWQIRHDYNFAGLGIPGLTLMNRYVSGSKIHAGGRTDAEEWGRESELAYTIQEGSLKNLSVRWRNSDVR
;
A
#
# COMPACT_ATOMS: atom_id res chain seq x y z
N GLY A 1 -18.89 -14.70 3.35
CA GLY A 1 -20.04 -13.78 3.46
C GLY A 1 -19.57 -12.61 4.29
N GLY A 2 -19.87 -11.37 3.87
CA GLY A 2 -19.53 -10.18 4.65
C GLY A 2 -20.32 -10.13 5.95
N VAL A 3 -19.77 -9.45 6.95
CA VAL A 3 -20.46 -9.10 8.19
C VAL A 3 -20.78 -7.62 8.12
N GLU A 4 -22.04 -7.27 8.34
CA GLU A 4 -22.50 -5.89 8.34
C GLU A 4 -22.34 -5.29 9.73
N GLY A 5 -21.73 -4.11 9.78
CA GLY A 5 -21.77 -3.20 10.92
C GLY A 5 -22.66 -2.01 10.56
N ASP A 6 -23.34 -1.44 11.55
CA ASP A 6 -24.36 -0.43 11.31
C ASP A 6 -23.74 0.95 11.05
N ASP A 7 -22.64 1.29 11.74
CA ASP A 7 -21.94 2.57 11.61
C ASP A 7 -20.41 2.41 11.51
N PHE A 8 -19.78 3.24 10.67
CA PHE A 8 -18.32 3.38 10.59
C PHE A 8 -17.88 4.76 11.09
N ASN A 9 -17.18 4.77 12.21
CA ASN A 9 -16.69 5.98 12.87
C ASN A 9 -15.16 6.05 12.81
N PHE A 10 -14.60 7.23 12.57
CA PHE A 10 -13.15 7.42 12.57
C PHE A 10 -12.76 8.78 13.13
N ALA A 11 -11.55 8.86 13.68
CA ALA A 11 -10.91 10.10 14.10
C ALA A 11 -9.40 9.99 13.87
N GLY A 12 -8.75 11.12 13.59
CA GLY A 12 -7.30 11.14 13.42
C GLY A 12 -6.74 12.53 13.29
N GLY A 13 -5.43 12.61 13.24
CA GLY A 13 -4.68 13.84 13.10
C GLY A 13 -3.35 13.62 12.40
N GLU A 14 -2.95 14.61 11.61
CA GLU A 14 -1.66 14.66 10.94
C GLU A 14 -0.87 15.86 11.44
N TYR A 15 0.43 15.67 11.68
CA TYR A 15 1.35 16.74 11.99
C TYR A 15 2.52 16.74 11.00
N ARG A 16 2.66 17.87 10.29
CA ARG A 16 3.75 18.09 9.33
C ARG A 16 4.79 19.01 9.93
N PHE A 17 6.05 18.61 9.84
CA PHE A 17 7.20 19.35 10.37
C PHE A 17 8.43 19.14 9.49
N ASN A 18 9.58 19.69 9.88
CA ASN A 18 10.80 19.70 9.07
C ASN A 18 10.58 20.28 7.66
N ALA A 19 10.01 21.49 7.58
CA ALA A 19 9.66 22.13 6.31
C ALA A 19 8.75 21.27 5.41
N ASN A 20 7.78 20.58 6.03
CA ASN A 20 6.85 19.64 5.39
C ASN A 20 7.47 18.35 4.82
N ASN A 21 8.76 18.10 5.08
CA ASN A 21 9.42 16.87 4.67
C ASN A 21 9.05 15.67 5.54
N THR A 22 8.50 15.89 6.74
CA THR A 22 8.11 14.82 7.65
C THR A 22 6.64 14.96 8.03
N LEU A 23 5.90 13.85 7.96
CA LEU A 23 4.53 13.74 8.47
C LEU A 23 4.47 12.61 9.51
N LEU A 24 3.86 12.92 10.65
CA LEU A 24 3.37 11.94 11.60
C LEU A 24 1.84 11.93 11.52
N GLY A 25 1.26 10.75 11.34
CA GLY A 25 -0.19 10.56 11.27
C GLY A 25 -0.65 9.54 12.29
N VAL A 26 -1.77 9.81 12.96
CA VAL A 26 -2.42 8.89 13.89
C VAL A 26 -3.90 8.85 13.58
N TRP A 27 -4.46 7.67 13.40
CA TRP A 27 -5.88 7.46 13.17
C TRP A 27 -6.40 6.31 14.02
N HIS A 28 -7.70 6.38 14.31
CA HIS A 28 -8.47 5.31 14.92
C HIS A 28 -9.81 5.21 14.20
N ALA A 29 -10.21 3.99 13.83
CA ALA A 29 -11.44 3.69 13.15
C ALA A 29 -12.16 2.54 13.84
N ARG A 30 -13.49 2.55 13.76
CA ARG A 30 -14.37 1.54 14.35
C ARG A 30 -15.53 1.28 13.41
N LEU A 31 -15.70 0.02 13.03
CA LEU A 31 -16.92 -0.51 12.45
C LEU A 31 -17.71 -1.19 13.57
N GLU A 32 -18.85 -0.60 13.94
CA GLU A 32 -19.63 -0.99 15.11
C GLU A 32 -19.98 -2.48 15.11
N ASP A 33 -19.74 -3.14 16.25
CA ASP A 33 -19.95 -4.56 16.49
C ASP A 33 -19.09 -5.51 15.62
N VAL A 34 -18.11 -4.99 14.89
CA VAL A 34 -17.26 -5.80 14.00
C VAL A 34 -15.79 -5.67 14.39
N TYR A 35 -15.20 -4.49 14.24
CA TYR A 35 -13.79 -4.27 14.53
C TYR A 35 -13.46 -2.83 14.90
N GLN A 36 -12.32 -2.66 15.56
CA GLN A 36 -11.65 -1.39 15.73
C GLN A 36 -10.19 -1.51 15.27
N GLN A 37 -9.64 -0.42 14.73
CA GLN A 37 -8.29 -0.40 14.20
C GLN A 37 -7.64 0.95 14.43
N SER A 38 -6.41 0.94 14.94
CA SER A 38 -5.56 2.13 15.06
C SER A 38 -4.45 2.07 14.02
N TYR A 39 -4.09 3.22 13.46
CA TYR A 39 -3.04 3.36 12.46
C TYR A 39 -2.07 4.47 12.84
N LEU A 40 -0.78 4.15 12.85
CA LEU A 40 0.32 5.10 13.02
C LEU A 40 1.12 5.15 11.73
N GLN A 41 1.39 6.35 11.22
CA GLN A 41 2.21 6.57 10.04
C GLN A 41 3.32 7.58 10.29
N LEU A 42 4.51 7.29 9.77
CA LEU A 42 5.59 8.25 9.62
C LEU A 42 6.03 8.28 8.16
N THR A 43 5.94 9.43 7.51
CA THR A 43 6.58 9.64 6.21
C THR A 43 7.69 10.67 6.31
N HIS A 44 8.77 10.46 5.57
CA HIS A 44 9.91 11.36 5.52
C HIS A 44 10.48 11.45 4.10
N SER A 45 10.88 12.64 3.68
CA SER A 45 11.55 12.90 2.40
C SER A 45 12.81 13.73 2.63
N GLN A 46 13.96 13.20 2.24
CA GLN A 46 15.27 13.81 2.46
C GLN A 46 16.02 14.00 1.14
N PRO A 47 16.25 15.24 0.70
CA PRO A 47 17.20 15.53 -0.36
C PRO A 47 18.63 15.18 0.09
N VAL A 48 19.39 14.48 -0.76
CA VAL A 48 20.79 14.08 -0.55
C VAL A 48 21.53 14.19 -1.89
N GLY A 49 22.16 15.33 -2.15
CA GLY A 49 22.76 15.62 -3.46
C GLY A 49 21.71 15.59 -4.57
N ASP A 50 21.96 14.82 -5.64
CA ASP A 50 21.03 14.63 -6.77
C ASP A 50 19.91 13.59 -6.48
N TRP A 51 19.85 13.10 -5.24
CA TRP A 51 18.87 12.11 -4.81
C TRP A 51 17.82 12.72 -3.89
N VAL A 52 16.63 12.15 -3.94
CA VAL A 52 15.61 12.31 -2.90
C VAL A 52 15.30 10.94 -2.34
N LEU A 53 15.63 10.73 -1.07
CA LEU A 53 15.35 9.51 -0.34
C LEU A 53 14.05 9.67 0.43
N GLY A 54 13.16 8.70 0.33
CA GLY A 54 11.89 8.70 1.05
C GLY A 54 11.71 7.47 1.92
N ALA A 55 11.04 7.62 3.05
CA ALA A 55 10.58 6.53 3.90
C ALA A 55 9.07 6.71 4.17
N ASN A 56 8.31 5.62 4.10
CA ASN A 56 6.92 5.54 4.55
C ASN A 56 6.80 4.33 5.46
N LEU A 57 6.67 4.59 6.76
CA LEU A 57 6.54 3.58 7.80
C LEU A 57 5.11 3.61 8.33
N GLY A 58 4.54 2.42 8.52
CA GLY A 58 3.17 2.28 9.00
C GLY A 58 3.05 1.14 10.00
N TYR A 59 2.17 1.31 10.97
CA TYR A 59 1.78 0.28 11.91
C TYR A 59 0.27 0.30 12.11
N PHE A 60 -0.38 -0.84 11.86
CA PHE A 60 -1.79 -1.06 12.20
C PHE A 60 -1.91 -2.00 13.39
N ASP A 61 -2.86 -1.70 14.27
CA ASP A 61 -3.30 -2.57 15.37
C ASP A 61 -4.83 -2.67 15.33
N GLY A 62 -5.32 -3.84 14.97
CA GLY A 62 -6.73 -4.13 14.75
C GLY A 62 -7.22 -5.33 15.55
N LYS A 63 -8.43 -5.23 16.08
CA LYS A 63 -9.07 -6.28 16.87
C LYS A 63 -10.60 -6.21 16.80
N ASP A 64 -11.26 -7.24 17.31
CA ASP A 64 -12.72 -7.25 17.42
C ASP A 64 -13.26 -6.13 18.32
N GLU A 65 -14.52 -5.79 18.11
CA GLU A 65 -15.22 -4.72 18.83
C GLU A 65 -16.69 -5.07 19.05
N GLY A 66 -17.27 -4.56 20.15
CA GLY A 66 -18.69 -4.70 20.45
C GLY A 66 -19.15 -6.15 20.54
N ALA A 67 -20.22 -6.49 19.81
CA ALA A 67 -20.76 -7.83 19.73
C ALA A 67 -19.87 -8.83 18.94
N ALA A 68 -18.76 -8.38 18.34
CA ALA A 68 -17.83 -9.21 17.57
C ALA A 68 -18.55 -10.09 16.54
N LYS A 69 -19.42 -9.49 15.72
CA LYS A 69 -20.23 -10.18 14.69
C LYS A 69 -19.37 -10.95 13.68
N ALA A 70 -18.09 -10.58 13.51
CA ALA A 70 -17.10 -11.29 12.69
C ALA A 70 -16.26 -12.33 13.44
N GLY A 71 -16.58 -12.59 14.72
CA GLY A 71 -15.78 -13.42 15.61
C GLY A 71 -14.60 -12.68 16.21
N LYS A 72 -13.70 -13.42 16.84
CA LYS A 72 -12.46 -12.89 17.39
C LYS A 72 -11.55 -12.43 16.25
N LEU A 73 -11.01 -11.22 16.37
CA LEU A 73 -10.07 -10.67 15.41
C LEU A 73 -8.81 -10.19 16.14
N ASP A 74 -7.64 -10.55 15.62
CA ASP A 74 -6.35 -9.99 16.01
C ASP A 74 -5.50 -9.82 14.74
N ASN A 75 -5.18 -8.57 14.40
CA ASN A 75 -4.39 -8.25 13.24
C ASN A 75 -3.49 -7.07 13.52
N LYS A 76 -2.18 -7.28 13.39
CA LYS A 76 -1.17 -6.23 13.41
C LYS A 76 -0.46 -6.20 12.06
N VAL A 77 -0.25 -5.02 11.51
CA VAL A 77 0.50 -4.88 10.25
C VAL A 77 1.67 -3.96 10.46
N TYR A 78 2.87 -4.48 10.24
CA TYR A 78 4.11 -3.73 10.24
C TYR A 78 4.54 -3.51 8.80
N GLN A 79 4.80 -2.26 8.42
CA GLN A 79 5.15 -1.97 7.04
C GLN A 79 6.16 -0.83 6.90
N GLY A 80 6.98 -0.94 5.86
CA GLY A 80 7.95 0.08 5.48
C GLY A 80 8.20 0.07 3.98
N ALA A 81 8.15 1.25 3.37
CA ALA A 81 8.58 1.47 1.99
C ALA A 81 9.68 2.53 1.95
N PHE A 82 10.78 2.21 1.29
CA PHE A 82 11.93 3.07 1.09
C PHE A 82 12.05 3.39 -0.39
N THR A 83 12.20 4.67 -0.70
CA THR A 83 12.30 5.16 -2.09
C THR A 83 13.59 5.91 -2.30
N ALA A 84 14.19 5.75 -3.48
CA ALA A 84 15.35 6.51 -3.92
C ALA A 84 15.06 7.07 -5.31
N LYS A 85 14.93 8.39 -5.41
CA LYS A 85 14.65 9.10 -6.66
C LYS A 85 15.89 9.84 -7.12
N THR A 86 16.22 9.73 -8.41
CA THR A 86 17.29 10.51 -9.04
C THR A 86 17.00 10.69 -10.53
N GLY A 87 17.18 11.91 -11.03
CA GLY A 87 16.83 12.27 -12.41
C GLY A 87 15.40 11.84 -12.76
N ASN A 88 15.28 10.90 -13.71
CA ASN A 88 14.00 10.38 -14.18
C ASN A 88 13.63 9.00 -13.61
N ASN A 89 14.40 8.49 -12.65
CA ASN A 89 14.22 7.18 -12.03
C ASN A 89 13.69 7.31 -10.61
N SER A 90 12.83 6.38 -10.21
CA SER A 90 12.42 6.15 -8.83
C SER A 90 12.52 4.66 -8.55
N PHE A 91 13.34 4.28 -7.56
CA PHE A 91 13.44 2.91 -7.07
C PHE A 91 12.74 2.80 -5.73
N MET A 92 12.09 1.67 -5.48
CA MET A 92 11.42 1.39 -4.21
C MET A 92 11.70 -0.04 -3.76
N LEU A 93 11.98 -0.18 -2.47
CA LEU A 93 11.99 -1.44 -1.74
C LEU A 93 10.94 -1.32 -0.62
N ALA A 94 10.04 -2.30 -0.52
CA ALA A 94 9.07 -2.33 0.56
C ALA A 94 9.02 -3.71 1.23
N TYR A 95 8.64 -3.69 2.50
CA TYR A 95 8.43 -4.86 3.33
C TYR A 95 7.16 -4.69 4.15
N GLN A 96 6.38 -5.76 4.25
CA GLN A 96 5.12 -5.83 4.97
C GLN A 96 5.04 -7.15 5.72
N HIS A 97 4.59 -7.10 6.97
CA HIS A 97 4.38 -8.26 7.81
C HIS A 97 3.06 -8.13 8.53
N LEU A 98 2.19 -9.12 8.32
CA LEU A 98 0.96 -9.30 9.06
C LEU A 98 1.21 -10.30 10.19
N ASP A 99 0.75 -9.95 11.38
CA ASP A 99 0.83 -10.76 12.60
C ASP A 99 -0.57 -10.91 13.19
N GLY A 100 -0.89 -12.11 13.66
CA GLY A 100 -2.24 -12.48 14.12
C GLY A 100 -2.98 -13.42 13.17
N ASP A 101 -4.11 -13.92 13.65
CA ASP A 101 -4.92 -14.96 13.01
C ASP A 101 -5.91 -14.42 11.95
N SER A 102 -5.97 -13.10 11.84
CA SER A 102 -6.95 -12.39 11.02
C SER A 102 -6.30 -11.69 9.84
N LYS A 103 -7.05 -11.61 8.73
CA LYS A 103 -6.70 -10.82 7.55
C LYS A 103 -6.61 -9.33 7.92
N PHE A 104 -5.90 -8.51 7.14
CA PHE A 104 -5.99 -7.05 7.28
C PHE A 104 -7.45 -6.57 7.27
N LEU A 105 -7.78 -5.76 8.27
CA LEU A 105 -9.13 -5.25 8.49
C LEU A 105 -9.36 -4.01 7.63
N ARG A 106 -10.40 -4.04 6.80
CA ARG A 106 -10.89 -2.89 6.00
C ARG A 106 -12.36 -3.08 5.66
N ILE A 107 -13.07 -1.99 5.37
CA ILE A 107 -14.45 -2.07 4.87
C ILE A 107 -14.43 -2.72 3.48
N ASP A 108 -15.41 -3.58 3.21
CA ASP A 108 -15.53 -4.21 1.89
C ASP A 108 -15.62 -3.17 0.75
N GLY A 109 -15.00 -3.48 -0.38
CA GLY A 109 -14.88 -2.56 -1.52
C GLY A 109 -13.85 -1.42 -1.37
N THR A 110 -13.24 -1.22 -0.18
CA THR A 110 -12.16 -0.24 -0.03
C THR A 110 -10.82 -0.75 -0.57
N SER A 111 -9.99 0.18 -1.07
CA SER A 111 -8.65 -0.12 -1.57
C SER A 111 -7.70 -0.53 -0.44
N GLY A 112 -6.73 -1.40 -0.76
CA GLY A 112 -5.60 -1.70 0.12
C GLY A 112 -4.47 -0.68 0.06
N GLY A 113 -4.60 0.44 -0.66
CA GLY A 113 -3.50 1.34 -1.00
C GLY A 113 -2.73 1.97 0.16
N THR A 114 -3.20 1.84 1.41
CA THR A 114 -2.43 2.21 2.60
C THR A 114 -1.37 1.16 2.96
N LEU A 115 -1.52 -0.07 2.46
CA LEU A 115 -0.54 -1.14 2.54
C LEU A 115 0.57 -0.93 1.51
N VAL A 116 1.83 -1.00 1.94
CA VAL A 116 2.99 -0.69 1.08
C VAL A 116 3.15 -1.69 -0.08
N ASN A 117 2.63 -2.91 0.08
CA ASN A 117 2.68 -3.95 -0.94
C ASN A 117 1.41 -4.06 -1.80
N ASP A 118 0.47 -3.10 -1.70
CA ASP A 118 -0.78 -3.11 -2.46
C ASP A 118 -0.56 -3.11 -3.98
N GLY A 119 -1.10 -4.14 -4.62
CA GLY A 119 -1.02 -4.50 -6.04
C GLY A 119 -2.16 -3.95 -6.89
N PHE A 120 -2.19 -4.27 -8.18
CA PHE A 120 -3.43 -4.15 -8.98
C PHE A 120 -4.39 -5.29 -8.67
N THR A 121 -3.82 -6.42 -8.26
CA THR A 121 -4.51 -7.72 -8.15
C THR A 121 -4.58 -8.24 -6.72
N ASN A 122 -3.62 -7.90 -5.86
CA ASN A 122 -3.52 -8.42 -4.50
C ASN A 122 -2.88 -7.39 -3.54
N SER A 123 -3.26 -7.43 -2.27
CA SER A 123 -2.74 -6.54 -1.22
C SER A 123 -1.68 -7.20 -0.31
N TYR A 124 -1.41 -8.51 -0.48
CA TYR A 124 -0.48 -9.30 0.34
C TYR A 124 -0.80 -9.18 1.82
N ASP A 125 -2.08 -9.34 2.12
CA ASP A 125 -2.73 -8.96 3.36
C ASP A 125 -3.36 -10.16 4.10
N ALA A 126 -2.88 -11.37 3.82
CA ALA A 126 -3.34 -12.60 4.46
C ALA A 126 -2.77 -12.79 5.88
N PRO A 127 -3.41 -13.62 6.74
CA PRO A 127 -2.89 -13.91 8.08
C PRO A 127 -1.45 -14.44 8.05
N GLU A 128 -0.63 -13.94 8.98
CA GLU A 128 0.80 -14.23 9.17
C GLU A 128 1.73 -13.91 7.98
N GLU A 129 1.19 -13.33 6.90
CA GLU A 129 1.92 -13.14 5.67
C GLU A 129 3.10 -12.17 5.83
N ARG A 130 4.22 -12.52 5.18
CA ARG A 130 5.40 -11.68 5.04
C ARG A 130 5.68 -11.46 3.58
N SER A 131 5.67 -10.21 3.15
CA SER A 131 5.88 -9.84 1.76
C SER A 131 6.92 -8.75 1.57
N TRP A 132 7.67 -8.84 0.48
CA TRP A 132 8.61 -7.83 0.05
C TRP A 132 8.34 -7.44 -1.40
N GLN A 133 8.66 -6.19 -1.74
CA GLN A 133 8.46 -5.62 -3.07
C GLN A 133 9.71 -4.90 -3.54
N ILE A 134 10.04 -5.09 -4.82
CA ILE A 134 10.90 -4.18 -5.55
C ILE A 134 10.07 -3.47 -6.62
N ARG A 135 10.34 -2.18 -6.82
CA ARG A 135 9.66 -1.38 -7.84
C ARG A 135 10.62 -0.37 -8.46
N HIS A 136 10.43 -0.15 -9.76
CA HIS A 136 11.11 0.88 -10.54
C HIS A 136 10.08 1.65 -11.36
N ASP A 137 10.11 2.97 -11.24
CA ASP A 137 9.36 3.89 -12.08
C ASP A 137 10.35 4.72 -12.92
N TYR A 138 9.97 4.98 -14.17
CA TYR A 138 10.73 5.80 -15.11
C TYR A 138 9.85 6.83 -15.80
N ASN A 139 10.34 8.07 -15.88
CA ASN A 139 9.70 9.17 -16.61
C ASN A 139 10.47 9.47 -17.92
N PHE A 140 9.84 9.22 -19.07
CA PHE A 140 10.50 9.41 -20.37
C PHE A 140 10.63 10.88 -20.80
N ALA A 141 10.17 11.84 -20.00
CA ALA A 141 10.46 13.26 -20.22
C ALA A 141 11.98 13.53 -20.33
N GLY A 142 12.80 12.78 -19.58
CA GLY A 142 14.26 12.83 -19.69
C GLY A 142 14.85 12.39 -21.04
N LEU A 143 14.07 11.68 -21.84
CA LEU A 143 14.40 11.25 -23.19
C LEU A 143 13.63 12.04 -24.25
N GLY A 144 13.00 13.15 -23.88
CA GLY A 144 12.24 14.00 -24.78
C GLY A 144 10.84 13.49 -25.13
N ILE A 145 10.30 12.54 -24.36
CA ILE A 145 8.93 12.02 -24.55
C ILE A 145 8.07 12.38 -23.33
N PRO A 146 7.69 13.65 -23.15
CA PRO A 146 6.87 14.08 -22.03
C PRO A 146 5.49 13.39 -22.07
N GLY A 147 5.02 12.99 -20.88
CA GLY A 147 3.74 12.29 -20.71
C GLY A 147 3.83 10.77 -20.78
N LEU A 148 4.95 10.19 -21.21
CA LEU A 148 5.18 8.73 -21.20
C LEU A 148 5.86 8.31 -19.89
N THR A 149 5.27 7.34 -19.19
CA THR A 149 5.83 6.75 -17.97
C THR A 149 5.76 5.23 -18.00
N LEU A 150 6.71 4.59 -17.31
CA LEU A 150 6.76 3.15 -17.10
C LEU A 150 6.88 2.86 -15.61
N MET A 151 6.14 1.88 -15.13
CA MET A 151 6.28 1.30 -13.80
C MET A 151 6.43 -0.21 -13.94
N ASN A 152 7.37 -0.79 -13.20
CA ASN A 152 7.48 -2.23 -13.01
C ASN A 152 7.62 -2.53 -11.52
N ARG A 153 6.94 -3.58 -11.05
CA ARG A 153 7.15 -4.11 -9.72
C ARG A 153 7.08 -5.62 -9.68
N TYR A 154 7.72 -6.17 -8.67
CA TYR A 154 7.61 -7.56 -8.28
C TYR A 154 7.38 -7.60 -6.77
N VAL A 155 6.41 -8.40 -6.34
CA VAL A 155 6.10 -8.64 -4.93
C VAL A 155 6.09 -10.15 -4.69
N SER A 156 6.67 -10.58 -3.59
CA SER A 156 6.64 -11.97 -3.15
C SER A 156 6.18 -12.02 -1.70
N GLY A 157 5.15 -12.83 -1.46
CA GLY A 157 4.54 -13.15 -0.18
C GLY A 157 4.85 -14.58 0.23
N SER A 158 4.97 -14.80 1.54
CA SER A 158 5.29 -16.09 2.15
C SER A 158 4.65 -16.17 3.53
N LYS A 159 4.67 -17.36 4.15
CA LYS A 159 4.11 -17.59 5.50
C LYS A 159 2.60 -17.35 5.58
N ILE A 160 1.88 -17.59 4.49
CA ILE A 160 0.44 -17.40 4.43
C ILE A 160 -0.27 -18.56 5.14
N HIS A 161 -1.11 -18.22 6.11
CA HIS A 161 -1.94 -19.16 6.87
C HIS A 161 -3.41 -18.94 6.56
N ALA A 162 -3.91 -19.56 5.49
CA ALA A 162 -5.28 -19.33 5.02
C ALA A 162 -5.87 -20.54 4.27
N GLY A 163 -7.18 -20.77 4.47
CA GLY A 163 -7.92 -21.81 3.76
C GLY A 163 -7.42 -23.23 4.02
N GLY A 164 -6.95 -23.50 5.24
CA GLY A 164 -6.37 -24.80 5.63
C GLY A 164 -4.94 -25.03 5.12
N ARG A 165 -4.34 -24.06 4.42
CA ARG A 165 -2.91 -24.08 4.05
C ARG A 165 -2.10 -23.38 5.14
N THR A 166 -0.91 -23.92 5.39
CA THR A 166 0.11 -23.35 6.26
C THR A 166 1.36 -23.12 5.43
N ASP A 167 2.11 -22.06 5.73
CA ASP A 167 3.33 -21.70 4.98
C ASP A 167 3.14 -21.59 3.46
N ALA A 168 1.98 -21.10 2.99
CA ALA A 168 1.78 -20.85 1.57
C ALA A 168 2.57 -19.63 1.08
N GLU A 169 2.87 -19.61 -0.21
CA GLU A 169 3.57 -18.55 -0.92
C GLU A 169 2.71 -18.01 -2.06
N GLU A 170 2.92 -16.74 -2.39
CA GLU A 170 2.35 -16.11 -3.57
C GLU A 170 3.31 -15.07 -4.14
N TRP A 171 3.19 -14.75 -5.42
CA TRP A 171 3.93 -13.65 -6.00
C TRP A 171 3.19 -12.99 -7.15
N GLY A 172 3.55 -11.74 -7.40
CA GLY A 172 2.98 -10.94 -8.49
C GLY A 172 4.05 -10.11 -9.17
N ARG A 173 4.00 -10.09 -10.50
CA ARG A 173 4.75 -9.14 -11.32
C ARG A 173 3.76 -8.25 -12.05
N GLU A 174 3.95 -6.94 -11.93
CA GLU A 174 3.05 -5.97 -12.54
C GLU A 174 3.84 -4.90 -13.28
N SER A 175 3.33 -4.52 -14.45
CA SER A 175 3.87 -3.45 -15.30
C SER A 175 2.76 -2.49 -15.70
N GLU A 176 3.07 -1.19 -15.73
CA GLU A 176 2.19 -0.16 -16.29
C GLU A 176 2.97 0.69 -17.29
N LEU A 177 2.44 0.82 -18.51
CA LEU A 177 2.86 1.83 -19.47
C LEU A 177 1.73 2.86 -19.62
N ALA A 178 2.03 4.12 -19.35
CA ALA A 178 1.06 5.20 -19.40
C ALA A 178 1.53 6.32 -20.33
N TYR A 179 0.61 6.87 -21.12
CA TYR A 179 0.87 8.04 -21.94
C TYR A 179 -0.26 9.07 -21.80
N THR A 180 0.10 10.32 -21.50
CA THR A 180 -0.82 11.47 -21.53
C THR A 180 -0.46 12.39 -22.69
N ILE A 181 -1.44 12.74 -23.53
CA ILE A 181 -1.25 13.64 -24.66
C ILE A 181 -1.00 15.07 -24.15
N GLN A 182 0.11 15.67 -24.58
CA GLN A 182 0.59 16.96 -24.03
C GLN A 182 -0.04 18.19 -24.71
N GLU A 183 -0.48 18.08 -25.96
CA GLU A 183 -0.92 19.21 -26.79
C GLU A 183 -2.05 18.83 -27.76
N GLY A 184 -2.64 19.82 -28.43
CA GLY A 184 -3.71 19.63 -29.41
C GLY A 184 -5.10 19.41 -28.79
N SER A 185 -6.05 19.00 -29.63
CA SER A 185 -7.46 18.83 -29.25
C SER A 185 -7.70 17.71 -28.23
N LEU A 186 -6.80 16.74 -28.14
CA LEU A 186 -6.86 15.62 -27.20
C LEU A 186 -5.92 15.81 -26.00
N LYS A 187 -5.41 17.03 -25.78
CA LYS A 187 -4.58 17.34 -24.61
C LYS A 187 -5.24 16.85 -23.32
N ASN A 188 -4.44 16.24 -22.45
CA ASN A 188 -4.85 15.59 -21.20
C ASN A 188 -5.59 14.26 -21.33
N LEU A 189 -5.85 13.75 -22.55
CA LEU A 189 -6.28 12.37 -22.72
C LEU A 189 -5.15 11.43 -22.28
N SER A 190 -5.47 10.47 -21.40
CA SER A 190 -4.50 9.50 -20.88
C SER A 190 -4.91 8.08 -21.24
N VAL A 191 -3.94 7.32 -21.76
CA VAL A 191 -4.06 5.87 -21.98
C VAL A 191 -3.11 5.17 -21.03
N ARG A 192 -3.59 4.10 -20.38
CA ARG A 192 -2.79 3.27 -19.47
C ARG A 192 -2.99 1.82 -19.82
N TRP A 193 -1.89 1.11 -20.01
CA TRP A 193 -1.88 -0.34 -20.18
C TRP A 193 -1.22 -0.97 -18.97
N ARG A 194 -1.97 -1.82 -18.27
CA ARG A 194 -1.53 -2.56 -17.09
C ARG A 194 -1.47 -4.05 -17.42
N ASN A 195 -0.36 -4.69 -17.09
CA ASN A 195 -0.18 -6.12 -17.18
C ASN A 195 0.18 -6.67 -15.81
N SER A 196 -0.44 -7.78 -15.43
CA SER A 196 -0.18 -8.49 -14.17
C SER A 196 -0.05 -9.97 -14.45
N ASP A 197 0.92 -10.61 -13.81
CA ASP A 197 1.04 -12.07 -13.70
C ASP A 197 1.15 -12.42 -12.21
N VAL A 198 0.28 -13.31 -11.74
CA VAL A 198 0.10 -13.63 -10.32
C VAL A 198 0.08 -15.14 -10.16
N ARG A 199 0.72 -15.66 -9.12
CA ARG A 199 0.77 -17.09 -8.78
C ARG A 199 0.63 -17.33 -7.30
#